data_AF-A0A023G6I6-F1
#
_entry.id   AF-A0A023G6I6-F1
#
_cell.length_a   1.000
_cell.length_b   1.000
_cell.length_c   1.000
_cell.angle_alpha   90.00
_cell.angle_beta   90.00
_cell.angle_gamma   90.00
#
_symmetry.space_group_name_H-M   'P 1'
#
loop_
_entity.id
_entity.type
_entity.pdbx_description
1 polymer ?
#
loop_
_entity_poly.entity_id
_entity_poly.type
_entity_poly.pdbx_seq_one_letter_code
_entity_poly.pdbx_strand_id
1 'polypeptide(L)'
;MRLALVTTPARVGIREASNTAFVSRVKRATYVRQYPTVLVQTDGSTINIRYHEPRALIKMPLRFEELTPEQQQVVLVKRKPPE
;
A
#
# COMPACT_ATOMS: atom_id res chain seq x y z
N MET A 1 -5.06 55.53 11.44
CA MET A 1 -5.77 54.37 10.83
C MET A 1 -4.84 53.17 10.86
N ARG A 2 -4.84 52.38 11.94
CA ARG A 2 -3.97 51.19 12.13
C ARG A 2 -4.71 49.95 11.59
N LEU A 3 -4.18 49.33 10.54
CA LEU A 3 -4.67 48.06 10.02
C LEU A 3 -4.41 46.95 11.05
N ALA A 4 -5.48 46.35 11.55
CA ALA A 4 -5.40 45.15 12.38
C ALA A 4 -5.01 43.96 11.49
N LEU A 5 -3.81 43.43 11.67
CA LEU A 5 -3.40 42.14 11.11
C LEU A 5 -4.31 41.07 11.72
N VAL A 6 -5.22 40.54 10.90
CA VAL A 6 -5.98 39.33 11.25
C VAL A 6 -4.97 38.19 11.36
N THR A 7 -4.68 37.79 12.60
CA THR A 7 -3.96 36.57 12.90
C THR A 7 -4.79 35.39 12.41
N THR A 8 -4.54 34.91 11.20
CA THR A 8 -4.99 33.57 10.81
C THR A 8 -4.42 32.60 11.84
N PRO A 9 -5.24 31.84 12.59
CA PRO A 9 -4.68 30.80 13.42
C PRO A 9 -4.04 29.81 12.45
N ALA A 10 -2.71 29.73 12.48
CA ALA A 10 -1.98 28.64 11.85
C ALA A 10 -2.68 27.36 12.31
N ARG A 11 -3.23 26.60 11.36
CA ARG A 11 -3.85 25.30 11.66
C ARG A 11 -2.81 24.49 12.41
N VAL A 12 -3.04 24.31 13.71
CA VAL A 12 -2.20 23.54 14.60
C VAL A 12 -1.96 22.19 13.92
N GLY A 13 -0.68 21.86 13.76
CA GLY A 13 -0.20 20.78 12.90
C GLY A 13 -1.04 19.52 13.00
N ILE A 14 -1.70 19.19 11.90
CA ILE A 14 -2.32 17.88 11.73
C ILE A 14 -1.14 16.89 11.74
N ARG A 15 -1.01 16.13 12.83
CA ARG A 15 -0.12 14.97 12.84
C ARG A 15 -0.75 13.93 11.92
N GLU A 16 -0.29 13.88 10.67
CA GLU A 16 -0.68 12.84 9.71
C GLU A 16 -0.03 11.51 10.12
N ALA A 17 -0.56 10.90 11.19
CA ALA A 17 -0.12 9.60 11.65
C ALA A 17 -1.00 8.51 11.00
N SER A 18 -0.37 7.63 10.23
CA SER A 18 -0.99 6.45 9.60
C SER A 18 -1.62 5.48 10.62
N ASN A 19 -1.25 5.61 11.90
CA ASN A 19 -1.70 4.73 12.98
C ASN A 19 -3.11 5.06 13.51
N THR A 20 -3.66 6.24 13.19
CA THR A 20 -4.93 6.75 13.75
C THR A 20 -6.12 5.82 13.51
N ALA A 21 -6.18 5.14 12.36
CA ALA A 21 -7.25 4.21 12.00
C ALA A 21 -6.77 2.76 11.79
N PHE A 22 -5.51 2.46 12.14
CA PHE A 22 -4.90 1.15 11.85
C PHE A 22 -5.50 0.02 12.71
N VAL A 23 -5.72 0.29 14.00
CA VAL A 23 -6.26 -0.68 14.95
C VAL A 23 -7.80 -0.71 14.83
N SER A 24 -8.33 -1.69 14.11
CA SER A 24 -9.77 -1.82 13.85
C SER A 24 -10.24 -3.28 13.86
N ARG A 25 -11.56 -3.51 13.90
CA ARG A 25 -12.21 -4.83 13.74
C ARG A 25 -13.22 -4.79 12.58
N VAL A 26 -13.55 -5.95 12.01
CA VAL A 26 -14.66 -6.10 11.05
C VAL A 26 -15.99 -5.72 11.73
N LYS A 27 -16.68 -4.70 11.21
CA LYS A 27 -17.94 -4.16 11.77
C LYS A 27 -19.18 -4.96 11.33
N ARG A 28 -19.09 -6.29 11.33
CA ARG A 28 -20.20 -7.19 10.99
C ARG A 28 -20.48 -8.13 12.17
N ALA A 29 -21.75 -8.48 12.40
CA ALA A 29 -22.15 -9.36 13.51
C ALA A 29 -21.61 -10.79 13.34
N THR A 30 -21.67 -11.33 12.11
CA THR A 30 -21.12 -12.63 11.75
C THR A 30 -20.11 -12.44 10.61
N TYR A 31 -18.88 -12.93 10.78
CA TYR A 31 -17.83 -12.88 9.76
C TYR A 31 -16.90 -14.09 9.88
N VAL A 32 -16.35 -14.52 8.75
CA VAL A 32 -15.36 -15.61 8.70
C VAL A 32 -14.02 -15.11 9.24
N ARG A 33 -13.24 -16.00 9.86
CA ARG A 33 -11.88 -15.70 10.34
C ARG A 33 -11.03 -15.19 9.18
N GLN A 34 -10.35 -14.06 9.41
CA GLN A 34 -9.37 -13.51 8.49
C GLN A 34 -8.02 -13.41 9.19
N TYR A 35 -6.95 -13.59 8.44
CA TYR A 35 -5.57 -13.60 8.92
C TYR A 35 -4.84 -12.35 8.43
N PRO A 36 -3.97 -11.73 9.24
CA PRO A 36 -3.09 -10.67 8.78
C PRO A 36 -2.07 -11.25 7.81
N THR A 37 -1.98 -10.67 6.62
CA THR A 37 -1.12 -11.11 5.52
C THR A 37 -0.39 -9.92 4.91
N VAL A 38 0.85 -10.12 4.46
CA VAL A 38 1.63 -9.08 3.79
C VAL A 38 1.41 -9.17 2.29
N LEU A 39 0.83 -8.12 1.71
CA LEU A 39 0.69 -7.99 0.26
C LEU A 39 1.86 -7.15 -0.27
N VAL A 40 2.62 -7.75 -1.19
CA VAL A 40 3.74 -7.11 -1.90
C VAL A 40 3.23 -6.62 -3.25
N GLN A 41 3.32 -5.31 -3.48
CA GLN A 41 2.95 -4.72 -4.76
C GLN A 41 4.03 -4.95 -5.83
N THR A 42 3.70 -4.65 -7.09
CA THR A 42 4.62 -4.72 -8.23
C THR A 42 5.88 -3.90 -8.02
N ASP A 43 5.72 -2.76 -7.33
CA ASP A 43 6.79 -1.79 -7.07
C ASP A 43 7.63 -2.20 -5.86
N GLY A 44 7.29 -3.32 -5.21
CA GLY A 44 7.95 -3.84 -4.01
C GLY A 44 7.45 -3.23 -2.69
N SER A 45 6.54 -2.26 -2.73
CA SER A 45 5.88 -1.72 -1.53
C SER A 45 5.04 -2.81 -0.84
N THR A 46 4.83 -2.66 0.48
CA THR A 46 4.13 -3.67 1.29
C THR A 46 2.96 -3.09 2.05
N ILE A 47 1.86 -3.83 2.10
CA ILE A 47 0.64 -3.45 2.83
C ILE A 47 0.13 -4.65 3.62
N ASN A 48 -0.25 -4.43 4.87
CA ASN A 48 -0.86 -5.44 5.72
C ASN A 48 -2.37 -5.51 5.48
N ILE A 49 -2.85 -6.66 5.00
CA ILE A 49 -4.25 -6.89 4.65
C ILE A 49 -4.77 -8.13 5.35
N ARG A 50 -6.07 -8.17 5.65
CA ARG A 50 -6.76 -9.35 6.17
C ARG A 50 -7.20 -10.27 5.04
N TYR A 51 -6.69 -11.50 5.01
CA TYR A 51 -6.99 -12.50 3.98
C TYR A 51 -7.75 -13.71 4.56
N HIS A 52 -8.47 -14.45 3.72
CA HIS A 52 -9.30 -15.57 4.15
C HIS A 52 -8.45 -16.80 4.53
N GLU A 53 -7.33 -17.01 3.84
CA GLU A 53 -6.37 -18.07 4.14
C GLU A 53 -5.17 -17.54 4.94
N PRO A 54 -4.56 -18.38 5.80
CA PRO A 54 -3.38 -18.00 6.56
C PRO A 54 -2.12 -18.04 5.68
N ARG A 55 -1.96 -17.06 4.79
CA ARG A 55 -0.77 -16.90 3.93
C ARG A 55 0.15 -15.84 4.53
N ALA A 56 1.44 -16.15 4.69
CA ALA A 56 2.38 -15.15 5.21
C ALA A 56 2.57 -13.97 4.24
N LEU A 57 2.66 -14.27 2.94
CA LEU A 57 3.01 -13.29 1.91
C LEU A 57 2.27 -13.56 0.60
N ILE A 58 1.74 -12.52 -0.02
CA ILE A 58 1.11 -12.54 -1.35
C ILE A 58 1.87 -11.57 -2.26
N LYS A 59 2.50 -12.09 -3.32
CA LYS A 59 3.19 -11.26 -4.32
C LYS A 59 2.22 -10.93 -5.46
N MET A 60 2.04 -9.64 -5.74
CA MET A 60 1.31 -9.24 -6.94
C MET A 60 2.15 -9.53 -8.19
N PRO A 61 1.52 -10.03 -9.27
CA PRO A 61 2.21 -10.27 -10.52
C PRO A 61 2.55 -8.94 -11.19
N LEU A 62 3.70 -8.90 -11.88
CA LEU A 62 4.08 -7.77 -12.71
C LEU A 62 3.13 -7.68 -13.93
N ARG A 63 2.59 -6.48 -14.20
CA ARG A 63 1.82 -6.18 -15.41
C ARG A 63 2.78 -5.91 -16.56
N PHE A 64 2.76 -6.74 -17.59
CA PHE A 64 3.71 -6.64 -18.71
C PHE A 64 3.35 -5.53 -19.70
N GLU A 65 2.05 -5.25 -19.85
CA GLU A 65 1.50 -4.28 -20.80
C GLU A 65 1.88 -2.83 -20.49
N GLU A 66 2.09 -2.51 -19.21
CA GLU A 66 2.40 -1.15 -18.74
C GLU A 66 3.90 -0.80 -18.83
N LEU A 67 4.76 -1.79 -19.10
CA LEU A 67 6.22 -1.60 -19.14
C LEU A 67 6.68 -0.95 -20.44
N THR A 68 7.77 -0.19 -20.37
CA THR A 68 8.49 0.29 -21.56
C THR A 68 9.14 -0.88 -22.31
N PRO A 69 9.36 -0.78 -23.64
CA PRO A 69 9.94 -1.87 -24.43
C PRO A 69 11.32 -2.31 -23.91
N GLU A 70 12.11 -1.39 -23.37
CA GLU A 70 13.42 -1.68 -22.76
C GLU A 70 13.30 -2.56 -21.52
N GLN A 71 12.35 -2.24 -20.62
CA GLN A 71 12.10 -3.01 -19.40
C GLN A 71 11.55 -4.41 -19.72
N GLN A 72 10.72 -4.51 -20.76
CA GLN A 72 10.21 -5.80 -21.25
C GLN A 72 11.34 -6.73 -21.69
N GLN A 73 12.34 -6.22 -22.43
CA GLN A 73 13.50 -7.01 -22.85
C GLN A 73 14.29 -7.54 -21.64
N VAL A 74 14.51 -6.71 -20.62
CA VAL A 74 15.18 -7.13 -19.37
C VAL A 74 14.41 -8.26 -18.68
N VAL A 75 13.08 -8.16 -18.60
CA VAL A 75 12.23 -9.21 -18.02
C VAL A 75 12.32 -10.51 -18.84
N LEU A 76 12.32 -10.42 -20.16
CA LEU A 76 12.45 -11.59 -21.05
C LEU A 76 13.81 -12.28 -20.91
N VAL A 77 14.90 -11.50 -20.85
CA VAL A 77 16.25 -12.03 -20.61
C VAL A 77 16.33 -12.73 -19.26
N LYS A 78 15.80 -12.13 -18.19
CA LYS A 78 15.77 -12.74 -16.84
C LYS A 78 14.97 -14.05 -16.77
N ARG A 79 14.01 -14.26 -17.68
CA ARG A 79 13.21 -15.49 -17.75
C ARG A 79 13.86 -16.59 -18.57
N LYS A 80 14.92 -16.30 -19.35
CA LYS A 80 15.65 -17.33 -20.09
C LYS A 80 16.38 -18.24 -19.10
N PRO A 81 16.34 -19.57 -19.31
CA PRO A 81 17.14 -20.48 -18.48
C PRO A 81 18.64 -20.19 -18.68
N PRO A 82 19.46 -20.33 -17.62
CA PRO A 82 20.90 -20.34 -17.80
C PRO A 82 21.29 -21.60 -18.60
N GLU A 83 22.19 -21.43 -19.58
CA GLU A 83 22.85 -22.54 -20.27
C GLU A 83 23.81 -23.30 -19.34
#